data_AF-A0A7X4KR21-F1
#
_entry.id   AF-A0A7X4KR21-F1
#
_cell.length_a   1.000
_cell.length_b   1.000
_cell.length_c   1.000
_cell.angle_alpha   90.00
_cell.angle_beta   90.00
_cell.angle_gamma   90.00
#
_symmetry.space_group_name_H-M   'P 1'
#
loop_
_entity.id
_entity.type
_entity.pdbx_description
1 polymer ?
#
loop_
_entity_poly.entity_id
_entity_poly.type
_entity_poly.pdbx_seq_one_letter_code
_entity_poly.pdbx_strand_id
1 'polypeptide(L)'
;TEERDSITSWSAVRTLQPGSTATHSWDYRNPLGVHFMSVAALGEADQGSSGRWMAASMDDYQVLPPHAGDDHEDLFKLGQLRMQRHDYE
;
A
#
# COMPACT_ATOMS: atom_id res chain seq x y z
N THR A 1 -10.40 22.73 -43.69
CA THR A 1 -10.98 22.50 -42.36
C THR A 1 -10.01 21.63 -41.61
N GLU A 2 -9.52 22.10 -40.47
CA GLU A 2 -8.50 21.40 -39.67
C GLU A 2 -9.20 20.33 -38.82
N GLU A 3 -8.80 19.06 -38.94
CA GLU A 3 -9.28 18.01 -38.05
C GLU A 3 -8.66 18.23 -36.66
N ARG A 4 -9.50 18.17 -35.62
CA ARG A 4 -9.07 18.28 -34.22
C ARG A 4 -9.23 16.92 -33.55
N ASP A 5 -8.20 16.52 -32.81
CA ASP A 5 -8.24 15.31 -32.01
C ASP A 5 -9.35 15.38 -30.95
N SER A 6 -10.04 14.25 -30.76
CA SER A 6 -11.05 14.08 -29.71
C SER A 6 -11.04 12.64 -29.18
N ILE A 7 -11.40 12.49 -27.91
CA ILE A 7 -11.63 11.17 -27.31
C ILE A 7 -12.93 10.62 -27.91
N THR A 8 -12.85 9.48 -28.60
CA THR A 8 -14.00 8.86 -29.27
C THR A 8 -14.71 7.81 -28.41
N SER A 9 -14.05 7.33 -27.35
CA SER A 9 -14.64 6.42 -26.36
C SER A 9 -13.88 6.48 -25.03
N TRP A 10 -14.57 6.19 -23.93
CA TRP A 10 -13.97 6.12 -22.60
C TRP A 10 -14.71 5.10 -21.73
N SER A 11 -13.96 4.37 -20.90
CA SER A 11 -14.50 3.44 -19.91
C SER A 11 -13.69 3.53 -18.62
N ALA A 12 -14.38 3.65 -17.48
CA ALA A 12 -13.76 3.50 -16.16
C ALA A 12 -13.89 2.05 -15.66
N VAL A 13 -12.82 1.58 -15.01
CA VAL A 13 -12.80 0.33 -14.23
C VAL A 13 -12.47 0.71 -12.79
N ARG A 14 -13.05 0.00 -11.82
CA ARG A 14 -12.68 0.10 -10.42
C ARG A 14 -12.39 -1.30 -9.89
N THR A 15 -11.29 -1.43 -9.17
CA THR A 15 -10.89 -2.67 -8.50
C THR A 15 -10.90 -2.41 -6.99
N LEU A 16 -11.36 -3.37 -6.21
CA LEU A 16 -11.29 -3.28 -4.75
C LEU A 16 -9.83 -3.45 -4.32
N GLN A 17 -9.34 -2.52 -3.52
CA GLN A 17 -7.98 -2.50 -2.97
C GLN A 17 -8.01 -2.70 -1.44
N PRO A 18 -6.96 -3.26 -0.83
CA PRO A 18 -6.79 -3.30 0.62
C PRO A 18 -6.85 -1.90 1.27
N GLY A 19 -7.33 -1.82 2.51
CA GLY A 19 -7.33 -0.58 3.29
C GLY A 19 -6.07 -0.36 4.11
N SER A 20 -5.26 -1.41 4.27
CA SER A 20 -3.95 -1.33 4.91
C SER A 20 -2.94 -2.25 4.27
N THR A 21 -1.67 -1.90 4.49
CA THR A 21 -0.56 -2.83 4.35
C THR A 21 0.08 -3.03 5.71
N ALA A 22 0.53 -4.25 5.96
CA ALA A 22 1.34 -4.57 7.12
C ALA A 22 2.59 -5.30 6.64
N THR A 23 3.72 -5.01 7.28
CA THR A 23 5.00 -5.59 6.90
C THR A 23 5.80 -5.98 8.12
N HIS A 24 6.45 -7.14 8.07
CA HIS A 24 7.41 -7.59 9.07
C HIS A 24 8.77 -7.88 8.44
N SER A 25 9.85 -7.45 9.09
CA SER A 25 11.25 -7.73 8.71
C SER A 25 12.09 -7.94 9.96
N TRP A 26 12.68 -9.13 10.10
CA TRP A 26 13.55 -9.44 11.23
C TRP A 26 14.85 -8.63 11.18
N ASP A 27 15.20 -7.90 12.24
CA ASP A 27 16.51 -7.23 12.34
C ASP A 27 17.46 -8.00 13.26
N TYR A 28 18.38 -8.74 12.65
CA TYR A 28 19.40 -9.48 13.40
C TYR A 28 20.44 -8.59 14.08
N ARG A 29 20.56 -7.31 13.68
CA ARG A 29 21.45 -6.33 14.32
C ARG A 29 20.84 -5.75 15.60
N ASN A 30 19.51 -5.74 15.69
CA ASN A 30 18.77 -5.31 16.86
C ASN A 30 17.71 -6.34 17.27
N PRO A 31 18.10 -7.54 17.75
CA PRO A 31 17.16 -8.62 18.05
C PRO A 31 16.20 -8.32 19.21
N LEU A 32 16.52 -7.31 20.05
CA LEU A 32 15.64 -6.84 21.12
C LEU A 32 14.65 -5.77 20.65
N GLY A 33 14.85 -5.19 19.46
CA GLY A 33 14.02 -4.17 18.84
C GLY A 33 12.73 -4.72 18.21
N VAL A 34 12.07 -5.70 18.84
CA VAL A 34 10.92 -6.43 18.28
C VAL A 34 9.76 -5.53 17.84
N HIS A 35 9.59 -4.37 18.50
CA HIS A 35 8.56 -3.39 18.15
C HIS A 35 8.86 -2.62 16.85
N PHE A 36 10.12 -2.61 16.40
CA PHE A 36 10.56 -1.89 15.21
C PHE A 36 10.66 -2.77 13.96
N MET A 37 10.46 -4.09 14.13
CA MET A 37 10.50 -5.07 13.05
C MET A 37 9.18 -5.20 12.29
N SER A 38 8.16 -4.45 12.69
CA SER A 38 6.85 -4.45 12.03
C SER A 38 6.37 -3.03 11.80
N VAL A 39 5.71 -2.81 10.67
CA VAL A 39 5.10 -1.53 10.30
C VAL A 39 3.74 -1.79 9.67
N ALA A 40 2.86 -0.80 9.76
CA ALA A 40 1.62 -0.78 9.00
C ALA A 40 1.41 0.62 8.40
N ALA A 41 0.78 0.66 7.23
CA ALA A 41 0.36 1.89 6.57
C ALA A 41 -1.12 1.77 6.16
N LEU A 42 -1.88 2.85 6.35
CA LEU A 42 -3.29 2.95 5.96
C LEU A 42 -3.41 3.61 4.59
N GLY A 43 -4.32 3.12 3.78
CA GLY A 43 -4.68 3.73 2.50
C GLY A 43 -5.67 4.87 2.69
N GLU A 44 -5.61 5.84 1.78
CA GLU A 44 -6.49 7.02 1.79
C GLU A 44 -7.45 7.02 0.60
N ALA A 45 -7.38 6.03 -0.30
CA ALA A 45 -8.27 5.95 -1.45
C ALA A 45 -9.74 5.73 -1.07
N ASP A 46 -10.62 6.60 -1.59
CA ASP A 46 -12.07 6.42 -1.46
C ASP A 46 -12.58 5.37 -2.44
N GLN A 47 -12.85 4.17 -1.93
CA GLN A 47 -13.39 3.05 -2.69
C GLN A 47 -14.94 3.03 -2.72
N GLY A 48 -15.57 4.15 -2.36
CA GLY A 48 -17.02 4.29 -2.27
C GLY A 48 -17.58 3.70 -0.98
N SER A 49 -18.88 3.91 -0.74
CA SER A 49 -19.53 3.52 0.52
C SER A 49 -19.39 2.04 0.85
N SER A 50 -19.52 1.16 -0.16
CA SER A 50 -19.34 -0.28 0.03
C SER A 50 -17.87 -0.72 0.00
N GLY A 51 -17.05 -0.12 -0.87
CA GLY A 51 -15.63 -0.45 -0.94
C GLY A 51 -14.90 -0.10 0.34
N ARG A 52 -15.25 1.01 0.99
CA ARG A 52 -14.60 1.45 2.23
C ARG A 52 -14.72 0.45 3.38
N TRP A 53 -15.88 -0.17 3.58
CA TRP A 53 -16.03 -1.16 4.65
C TRP A 53 -15.30 -2.48 4.32
N MET A 54 -15.28 -2.88 3.05
CA MET A 54 -14.54 -4.06 2.60
C MET A 54 -13.03 -3.83 2.73
N ALA A 55 -12.53 -2.70 2.23
CA ALA A 55 -11.13 -2.30 2.30
C ALA A 55 -10.66 -2.21 3.76
N ALA A 56 -11.47 -1.64 4.66
CA ALA A 56 -11.15 -1.57 6.09
C ALA A 56 -10.96 -2.94 6.77
N SER A 57 -11.47 -4.02 6.17
CA SER A 57 -11.24 -5.40 6.63
C SER A 57 -10.09 -6.13 5.93
N MET A 58 -9.47 -5.50 4.93
CA MET A 58 -8.44 -6.10 4.08
C MET A 58 -7.06 -5.51 4.42
N ASP A 59 -6.19 -6.36 4.93
CA ASP A 59 -4.80 -6.06 5.20
C ASP A 59 -3.89 -6.85 4.26
N ASP A 60 -3.07 -6.16 3.46
CA ASP A 60 -2.03 -6.79 2.65
C ASP A 60 -0.75 -6.99 3.48
N TYR A 61 -0.66 -8.15 4.12
CA TYR A 61 0.44 -8.52 5.00
C TYR A 61 1.62 -9.16 4.25
N GLN A 62 2.84 -8.67 4.47
CA GLN A 62 4.06 -9.25 3.90
C GLN A 62 5.17 -9.46 4.93
N VAL A 63 5.84 -10.62 4.84
CA VAL A 63 7.13 -10.85 5.52
C VAL A 63 8.25 -10.59 4.52
N LEU A 64 9.15 -9.68 4.85
CA LEU A 64 10.33 -9.34 4.05
C LEU A 64 11.55 -10.15 4.49
N PRO A 65 12.61 -10.19 3.66
CA PRO A 65 13.91 -10.70 4.09
C PRO A 65 14.40 -9.98 5.36
N PRO A 66 15.23 -10.64 6.20
CA PRO A 66 15.81 -9.99 7.36
C PRO A 66 16.56 -8.70 6.99
N HIS A 67 16.41 -7.66 7.80
CA HIS A 67 17.05 -6.36 7.63
C HIS A 67 16.72 -5.72 6.26
N ALA A 68 15.43 -5.69 5.91
CA ALA A 68 14.93 -5.13 4.64
C ALA A 68 15.06 -3.60 4.49
N GLY A 69 15.42 -2.91 5.57
CA GLY A 69 15.82 -1.50 5.61
C GLY A 69 16.91 -1.33 6.67
N ASP A 70 17.61 -0.21 6.66
CA ASP A 70 18.69 0.04 7.62
C ASP A 70 18.13 0.33 9.03
N ASP A 71 16.93 0.91 9.08
CA ASP A 71 16.19 1.20 10.31
C ASP A 71 14.67 1.05 10.16
N HIS A 72 13.94 1.43 11.22
CA HIS A 72 12.48 1.39 11.24
C HIS A 72 11.84 2.38 10.26
N GLU A 73 12.47 3.53 10.02
CA GLU A 73 11.93 4.56 9.12
C GLU A 73 11.96 4.06 7.67
N ASP A 74 13.04 3.39 7.28
CA ASP A 74 13.14 2.74 5.96
C ASP A 74 12.07 1.65 5.79
N LEU A 75 11.91 0.79 6.80
CA LEU A 75 10.86 -0.24 6.78
C LEU A 75 9.47 0.40 6.66
N PHE A 76 9.22 1.50 7.38
CA PHE A 76 7.96 2.24 7.32
C PHE A 76 7.71 2.84 5.93
N LYS A 77 8.73 3.45 5.29
CA LYS A 77 8.64 3.96 3.92
C LYS A 77 8.33 2.86 2.91
N LEU A 78 8.90 1.66 3.07
CA LEU A 78 8.55 0.51 2.22
C LEU A 78 7.07 0.13 2.36
N GLY A 79 6.53 0.12 3.58
CA GLY A 79 5.10 -0.08 3.83
C GLY A 79 4.24 1.01 3.18
N GLN A 80 4.63 2.28 3.32
CA GLN A 80 3.93 3.39 2.69
C GLN A 80 3.94 3.30 1.16
N LEU A 81 5.05 2.93 0.54
CA LEU A 81 5.14 2.76 -0.93
C LEU A 81 4.19 1.67 -1.43
N ARG A 82 4.04 0.57 -0.67
CA ARG A 82 3.08 -0.48 -1.00
C ARG A 82 1.64 0.03 -0.91
N MET A 83 1.31 0.78 0.14
CA MET A 83 -0.02 1.36 0.28
C MET A 83 -0.32 2.41 -0.80
N GLN A 84 0.66 3.26 -1.15
CA GLN A 84 0.53 4.23 -2.24
C GLN A 84 0.29 3.57 -3.60
N ARG A 85 0.85 2.37 -3.81
CA ARG A 85 0.53 1.59 -5.01
C ARG A 85 -0.93 1.16 -5.03
N HIS A 86 -1.45 0.64 -3.92
CA HIS A 86 -2.87 0.30 -3.81
C HIS A 86 -3.77 1.52 -4.00
N ASP A 87 -3.39 2.69 -3.47
CA ASP A 87 -4.15 3.93 -3.65
C ASP A 87 -4.14 4.44 -5.10
N TYR A 88 -3.16 4.02 -5.91
CA TYR A 88 -3.03 4.38 -7.32
C TYR A 88 -3.81 3.47 -8.27
N GLU A 89 -3.98 2.18 -7.93
CA GLU A 89 -4.58 1.14 -8.78
C GLU A 89 -6.12 1.12 -8.77
#